data_AF-A0A133KEW0-F1
#
_entry.id   AF-A0A133KEW0-F1
#
_cell.length_a   1.000
_cell.length_b   1.000
_cell.length_c   1.000
_cell.angle_alpha   90.00
_cell.angle_beta   90.00
_cell.angle_gamma   90.00
#
_symmetry.space_group_name_H-M   'P 1'
#
loop_
_entity.id
_entity.type
_entity.pdbx_description
1 polymer ?
#
loop_
_entity_poly.entity_id
_entity_poly.type
_entity_poly.pdbx_seq_one_letter_code
_entity_poly.pdbx_strand_id
1 'polypeptide(L)'
;MIFLGFFQFFIIFIICILEYKANSPSVFLWSTLLVMFGIMHLVTCLTKNTIYQEFVLNEASIFVINFCLIYVVFRCLFNRKLMSLKSLSCDIKTTSNNNYQLLNFVLIIVIIYKIYEYVRFTGGIFNTSWGELNKYVENLSYFNLQQIADIFFYSLSGLIVINHINRKYALNFLVLFTILLNVIITRNRIEILPIFCSLISIYLIKHHNITLKTFISTFFIMICIIYLIYGLRVFRHYGTLSEFFTNFNLKEFNSKIIDYLVTGNGELGLRNDFYYFISRKNNFIDFNKGHTYLRMLFVFVPTSYSFGLKPDDFSISMGKAVGMGLGGSTHPTLFGDCYANFGIYGILLGIFWAMYVTFFNRVILNRSKSSWKIMHYILNAIVFVIIGRGSVYNAFFITAYGTLLLIFLELLSIKFKIKINKFNKLSIIYKV
;
A
#
# COMPACT_ATOMS: atom_id res chain seq x y z
N MET A 1 -20.34 -23.04 -7.62
CA MET A 1 -19.74 -21.78 -8.09
C MET A 1 -20.43 -20.53 -7.55
N ILE A 2 -21.64 -20.17 -7.99
CA ILE A 2 -22.30 -18.90 -7.61
C ILE A 2 -22.42 -18.76 -6.07
N PHE A 3 -22.91 -19.80 -5.39
CA PHE A 3 -23.02 -19.81 -3.93
C PHE A 3 -21.68 -19.57 -3.22
N LEU A 4 -20.60 -20.22 -3.70
CA LEU A 4 -19.25 -20.03 -3.16
C LEU A 4 -18.74 -18.61 -3.40
N GLY A 5 -19.02 -18.03 -4.58
CA GLY A 5 -18.68 -16.65 -4.89
C GLY A 5 -19.38 -15.65 -3.96
N PHE A 6 -20.68 -15.84 -3.67
CA PHE A 6 -21.39 -15.02 -2.68
C PHE A 6 -20.81 -15.19 -1.29
N PHE A 7 -20.58 -16.42 -0.84
CA PHE A 7 -20.04 -16.69 0.49
C PHE A 7 -18.65 -16.07 0.68
N GLN A 8 -17.79 -16.20 -0.32
CA GLN A 8 -16.47 -15.57 -0.39
C GLN A 8 -16.56 -14.03 -0.34
N PHE A 9 -17.50 -13.43 -1.06
CA PHE A 9 -17.72 -11.98 -1.00
C PHE A 9 -18.14 -11.54 0.42
N PHE A 10 -19.14 -12.22 1.00
CA PHE A 10 -19.65 -11.88 2.33
C PHE A 10 -18.60 -12.01 3.42
N ILE A 11 -17.76 -13.05 3.39
CA ILE A 11 -16.72 -13.22 4.42
C ILE A 11 -15.67 -12.10 4.36
N ILE A 12 -15.22 -11.70 3.17
CA ILE A 12 -14.30 -10.55 3.03
C ILE A 12 -14.97 -9.26 3.51
N PHE A 13 -16.24 -9.05 3.16
CA PHE A 13 -17.00 -7.88 3.60
C PHE A 13 -17.12 -7.82 5.12
N ILE A 14 -17.42 -8.94 5.77
CA ILE A 14 -17.47 -9.05 7.24
C ILE A 14 -16.11 -8.71 7.86
N ILE A 15 -15.01 -9.25 7.31
CA ILE A 15 -13.66 -8.94 7.82
C ILE A 15 -13.36 -7.44 7.70
N CYS A 16 -13.73 -6.82 6.57
CA CYS A 16 -13.57 -5.38 6.38
C CYS A 16 -14.32 -4.58 7.47
N ILE A 17 -15.56 -4.96 7.80
CA ILE A 17 -16.33 -4.35 8.88
C ILE A 17 -15.67 -4.58 10.24
N LEU A 18 -15.18 -5.80 10.51
CA LEU A 18 -14.50 -6.13 11.76
C LEU A 18 -13.24 -5.28 11.96
N GLU A 19 -12.41 -5.13 10.93
CA GLU A 19 -11.20 -4.31 11.01
C GLU A 19 -11.50 -2.81 11.07
N TYR A 20 -12.55 -2.34 10.40
CA TYR A 20 -13.06 -0.98 10.56
C TYR A 20 -13.49 -0.70 12.01
N LYS A 21 -14.30 -1.58 12.61
CA LYS A 21 -14.73 -1.45 14.02
C LYS A 21 -13.55 -1.55 14.99
N ALA A 22 -12.57 -2.40 14.66
CA ALA A 22 -11.31 -2.52 15.38
C ALA A 22 -10.35 -1.36 15.10
N ASN A 23 -10.74 -0.40 14.25
CA ASN A 23 -9.96 0.80 13.94
C ASN A 23 -8.57 0.51 13.38
N SER A 24 -8.36 -0.67 12.80
CA SER A 24 -7.05 -1.11 12.34
C SER A 24 -6.76 -0.55 10.94
N PRO A 25 -5.51 -0.14 10.64
CA PRO A 25 -5.11 0.18 9.27
C PRO A 25 -5.26 -1.02 8.30
N SER A 26 -5.44 -2.26 8.80
CA SER A 26 -5.75 -3.41 7.96
C SER A 26 -7.10 -3.30 7.24
N VAL A 27 -7.99 -2.37 7.63
CA VAL A 27 -9.20 -2.06 6.87
C VAL A 27 -8.87 -1.71 5.42
N PHE A 28 -7.71 -1.08 5.16
CA PHE A 28 -7.24 -0.78 3.82
C PHE A 28 -6.88 -2.06 3.05
N LEU A 29 -6.23 -3.05 3.69
CA LEU A 29 -5.94 -4.35 3.08
C LEU A 29 -7.24 -5.03 2.62
N TRP A 30 -8.20 -5.15 3.53
CA TRP A 30 -9.43 -5.87 3.28
C TRP A 30 -10.36 -5.13 2.33
N SER A 31 -10.36 -3.79 2.34
CA SER A 31 -11.06 -2.98 1.34
C SER A 31 -10.47 -3.19 -0.06
N THR A 32 -9.14 -3.23 -0.18
CA THR A 32 -8.47 -3.52 -1.45
C THR A 32 -8.81 -4.94 -1.94
N LEU A 33 -8.77 -5.94 -1.07
CA LEU A 33 -9.15 -7.33 -1.44
C LEU A 33 -10.64 -7.47 -1.76
N LEU A 34 -11.51 -6.73 -1.07
CA LEU A 34 -12.93 -6.69 -1.39
C LEU A 34 -13.17 -6.19 -2.80
N VAL A 35 -12.49 -5.12 -3.22
CA VAL A 35 -12.64 -4.55 -4.56
C VAL A 35 -11.98 -5.45 -5.60
N MET A 36 -10.69 -5.78 -5.43
CA MET A 36 -9.89 -6.42 -6.47
C MET A 36 -10.18 -7.91 -6.62
N PHE A 37 -10.57 -8.58 -5.54
CA PHE A 37 -10.93 -10.00 -5.57
C PHE A 37 -12.41 -10.22 -5.28
N GLY A 38 -12.96 -9.74 -4.16
CA GLY A 38 -14.34 -10.05 -3.74
C GLY A 38 -15.42 -9.69 -4.77
N ILE A 39 -15.50 -8.41 -5.15
CA ILE A 39 -16.48 -7.92 -6.15
C ILE A 39 -16.17 -8.55 -7.51
N MET A 40 -14.91 -8.52 -7.94
CA MET A 40 -14.54 -8.99 -9.28
C MET A 40 -14.71 -10.50 -9.46
N HIS A 41 -14.43 -11.31 -8.44
CA HIS A 41 -14.67 -12.76 -8.43
C HIS A 41 -16.18 -13.05 -8.42
N LEU A 42 -16.98 -12.33 -7.62
CA LEU A 42 -18.44 -12.46 -7.65
C LEU A 42 -19.01 -12.15 -9.04
N VAL A 43 -18.62 -11.02 -9.64
CA VAL A 43 -19.03 -10.65 -11.01
C VAL A 43 -18.63 -11.71 -12.02
N THR A 44 -17.43 -12.28 -11.86
CA THR A 44 -16.92 -13.39 -12.68
C THR A 44 -17.80 -14.64 -12.57
N CYS A 45 -18.15 -15.04 -11.34
CA CYS A 45 -19.02 -16.19 -11.12
C CYS A 45 -20.45 -15.97 -11.64
N LEU A 46 -20.95 -14.74 -11.64
CA LEU A 46 -22.28 -14.39 -12.15
C LEU A 46 -22.33 -14.32 -13.68
N THR A 47 -21.34 -13.66 -14.29
CA THR A 47 -21.31 -13.42 -15.74
C THR A 47 -20.70 -14.58 -16.53
N LYS A 48 -19.96 -15.47 -15.86
CA LYS A 48 -19.11 -16.52 -16.48
C LYS A 48 -18.13 -15.96 -17.52
N ASN A 49 -17.78 -14.68 -17.43
CA ASN A 49 -16.89 -14.03 -18.38
C ASN A 49 -15.41 -14.34 -18.05
N THR A 50 -14.99 -15.59 -18.27
CA THR A 50 -13.61 -16.05 -18.07
C THR A 50 -13.22 -17.14 -19.03
N ILE A 51 -11.93 -17.19 -19.36
CA ILE A 51 -11.29 -18.30 -20.08
C ILE A 51 -11.07 -19.55 -19.21
N TYR A 52 -11.28 -19.46 -17.90
CA TYR A 52 -11.01 -20.55 -16.95
C TYR A 52 -12.23 -21.44 -16.74
N GLN A 53 -11.98 -22.73 -16.51
CA GLN A 53 -13.02 -23.71 -16.22
C GLN A 53 -13.65 -23.50 -14.83
N GLU A 54 -14.91 -23.93 -14.65
CA GLU A 54 -15.66 -23.71 -13.40
C GLU A 54 -14.98 -24.29 -12.16
N PHE A 55 -14.22 -25.40 -12.30
CA PHE A 55 -13.49 -26.00 -11.19
C PHE A 55 -12.43 -25.05 -10.61
N VAL A 56 -11.76 -24.26 -11.47
CA VAL A 56 -10.73 -23.28 -11.07
C VAL A 56 -11.36 -22.19 -10.21
N LEU A 57 -12.55 -21.73 -10.61
CA LEU A 57 -13.29 -20.71 -9.87
C LEU A 57 -13.76 -21.24 -8.51
N ASN A 58 -14.26 -22.48 -8.45
CA ASN A 58 -14.64 -23.12 -7.19
C ASN A 58 -13.43 -23.29 -6.25
N GLU A 59 -12.29 -23.74 -6.76
CA GLU A 59 -11.06 -23.90 -5.96
C GLU A 59 -10.57 -22.55 -5.43
N ALA A 60 -10.59 -21.50 -6.26
CA ALA A 60 -10.27 -20.13 -5.83
C ALA A 60 -11.20 -19.66 -4.70
N SER A 61 -12.52 -19.87 -4.82
CA SER A 61 -13.46 -19.51 -3.76
C SER A 61 -13.15 -20.26 -2.46
N ILE A 62 -12.96 -21.59 -2.54
CA ILE A 62 -12.69 -22.44 -1.37
C ILE A 62 -11.40 -22.02 -0.66
N PHE A 63 -10.34 -21.78 -1.42
CA PHE A 63 -9.06 -21.28 -0.89
C PHE A 63 -9.27 -19.98 -0.10
N VAL A 64 -9.96 -19.00 -0.70
CA VAL A 64 -10.16 -17.70 -0.08
C VAL A 64 -11.09 -17.77 1.13
N ILE A 65 -12.16 -18.56 1.06
CA ILE A 65 -13.07 -18.78 2.20
C ILE A 65 -12.29 -19.35 3.39
N ASN A 66 -11.52 -20.42 3.18
CA ASN A 66 -10.76 -21.06 4.25
C ASN A 66 -9.67 -20.13 4.79
N PHE A 67 -8.96 -19.40 3.92
CA PHE A 67 -7.97 -18.41 4.33
C PHE A 67 -8.60 -17.35 5.23
N CYS A 68 -9.77 -16.83 4.83
CA CYS A 68 -10.50 -15.81 5.57
C CYS A 68 -11.00 -16.34 6.92
N LEU A 69 -11.51 -17.56 6.99
CA LEU A 69 -11.93 -18.19 8.24
C LEU A 69 -10.76 -18.34 9.21
N ILE A 70 -9.63 -18.87 8.74
CA ILE A 70 -8.41 -18.99 9.56
C ILE A 70 -7.95 -17.61 10.03
N TYR A 71 -7.89 -16.62 9.13
CA TYR A 71 -7.54 -15.25 9.48
C TYR A 71 -8.43 -14.72 10.62
N VAL A 72 -9.77 -14.84 10.50
CA VAL A 72 -10.71 -14.35 11.53
C VAL A 72 -10.49 -15.03 12.87
N VAL A 73 -10.38 -16.36 12.89
CA VAL A 73 -10.16 -17.13 14.12
C VAL A 73 -8.92 -16.63 14.85
N PHE A 74 -7.77 -16.58 14.15
CA PHE A 74 -6.52 -16.14 14.76
C PHE A 74 -6.50 -14.65 15.07
N ARG A 75 -7.17 -13.83 14.28
CA ARG A 75 -7.32 -12.40 14.57
C ARG A 75 -8.08 -12.19 15.87
N CYS A 76 -9.18 -12.91 16.09
CA CYS A 76 -9.93 -12.87 17.36
C CYS A 76 -9.07 -13.35 18.55
N LEU A 77 -8.27 -14.40 18.36
CA LEU A 77 -7.36 -14.91 19.41
C LEU A 77 -6.28 -13.90 19.79
N PHE A 78 -5.65 -13.25 18.82
CA PHE A 78 -4.52 -12.34 19.08
C PHE A 78 -4.93 -10.91 19.47
N ASN A 79 -6.16 -10.49 19.12
CA ASN A 79 -6.62 -9.11 19.25
C ASN A 79 -7.51 -8.86 20.48
N ARG A 80 -7.25 -9.54 21.61
CA ARG A 80 -8.04 -9.39 22.87
C ARG A 80 -8.12 -7.96 23.42
N LYS A 81 -7.31 -7.01 22.94
CA LYS A 81 -7.43 -5.56 23.22
C LYS A 81 -7.71 -4.81 21.93
N LEU A 82 -8.97 -4.47 21.69
CA LEU A 82 -9.41 -3.65 20.57
C LEU A 82 -8.73 -2.28 20.60
N MET A 83 -8.17 -1.86 19.46
CA MET A 83 -7.66 -0.52 19.27
C MET A 83 -8.84 0.46 19.29
N SER A 84 -8.84 1.37 20.25
CA SER A 84 -9.80 2.48 20.28
C SER A 84 -9.17 3.67 19.53
N LEU A 85 -9.61 3.96 18.30
CA LEU A 85 -9.23 5.20 17.59
C LEU A 85 -9.66 6.46 18.37
N LYS A 86 -10.52 6.35 19.40
CA LYS A 86 -10.82 7.45 20.33
C LYS A 86 -9.56 8.03 20.99
N SER A 87 -8.52 7.21 21.23
CA SER A 87 -7.23 7.73 21.74
C SER A 87 -6.40 8.47 20.69
N LEU A 88 -6.68 8.29 19.39
CA LEU A 88 -6.02 9.05 18.35
C LEU A 88 -6.66 10.44 18.23
N SER A 89 -7.98 10.58 18.21
CA SER A 89 -8.64 11.88 18.01
C SER A 89 -8.62 12.81 19.23
N CYS A 90 -8.68 12.30 20.46
CA CYS A 90 -8.69 13.13 21.67
C CYS A 90 -7.34 13.78 22.00
N ASP A 91 -6.20 13.17 21.64
CA ASP A 91 -4.86 13.65 22.03
C ASP A 91 -4.20 14.60 21.02
N ILE A 92 -4.76 14.80 19.82
CA ILE A 92 -4.06 15.57 18.76
C ILE A 92 -4.20 17.08 18.98
N LYS A 93 -5.31 17.54 19.58
CA LYS A 93 -5.58 18.98 19.78
C LYS A 93 -4.53 19.69 20.64
N THR A 94 -3.68 18.96 21.37
CA THR A 94 -2.75 19.52 22.36
C THR A 94 -1.27 19.54 21.94
N THR A 95 -0.90 19.04 20.74
CA THR A 95 0.52 18.98 20.35
C THR A 95 0.94 20.01 19.30
N SER A 96 0.94 21.29 19.68
CA SER A 96 1.59 22.36 18.90
C SER A 96 3.12 22.26 19.05
N ASN A 97 3.79 21.55 18.14
CA ASN A 97 5.26 21.42 18.19
C ASN A 97 5.91 21.79 16.84
N ASN A 98 6.90 22.68 16.88
CA ASN A 98 7.68 23.13 15.71
C ASN A 98 8.41 21.99 14.97
N ASN A 99 8.69 20.88 15.65
CA ASN A 99 9.42 19.73 15.08
C ASN A 99 8.76 19.13 13.83
N TYR A 100 7.44 19.22 13.67
CA TYR A 100 6.75 18.66 12.49
C TYR A 100 6.88 19.55 11.24
N GLN A 101 7.16 20.85 11.40
CA GLN A 101 7.45 21.69 10.24
C GLN A 101 8.76 21.26 9.57
N LEU A 102 9.79 20.95 10.36
CA LEU A 102 11.05 20.40 9.85
C LEU A 102 10.82 19.09 9.07
N LEU A 103 10.02 18.17 9.61
CA LEU A 103 9.72 16.91 8.92
C LEU A 103 8.94 17.12 7.61
N ASN A 104 8.08 18.13 7.52
CA ASN A 104 7.43 18.50 6.26
C ASN A 104 8.45 19.00 5.24
N PHE A 105 9.40 19.83 5.64
CA PHE A 105 10.50 20.26 4.75
C PHE A 105 11.34 19.09 4.27
N VAL A 106 11.67 18.14 5.16
CA VAL A 106 12.39 16.91 4.79
C VAL A 106 11.60 16.12 3.74
N LEU A 107 10.30 15.93 3.93
CA LEU A 107 9.44 15.24 2.94
C LEU A 107 9.47 15.96 1.58
N ILE A 108 9.35 17.29 1.56
CA ILE A 108 9.39 18.09 0.33
C ILE A 108 10.75 17.94 -0.37
N ILE A 109 11.86 18.04 0.37
CA ILE A 109 13.21 17.88 -0.17
C ILE A 109 13.39 16.47 -0.76
N VAL A 110 12.90 15.43 -0.07
CA VAL A 110 12.93 14.05 -0.56
C VAL A 110 12.17 13.92 -1.88
N ILE A 111 10.98 14.53 -1.99
CA ILE A 111 10.20 14.52 -3.23
C ILE A 111 10.92 15.26 -4.35
N ILE A 112 11.47 16.45 -4.08
CA ILE A 112 12.22 17.23 -5.06
C ILE A 112 13.45 16.46 -5.53
N TYR A 113 14.18 15.80 -4.61
CA TYR A 113 15.32 14.95 -4.94
C TYR A 113 14.92 13.82 -5.90
N LYS A 114 13.85 13.08 -5.58
CA LYS A 114 13.33 12.02 -6.45
C LYS A 114 13.00 12.52 -7.86
N ILE A 115 12.32 13.66 -7.96
CA ILE A 115 11.96 14.27 -9.24
C ILE A 115 13.21 14.71 -9.99
N TYR A 116 14.15 15.37 -9.30
CA TYR A 116 15.36 15.91 -9.91
C TYR A 116 16.25 14.81 -10.52
N GLU A 117 16.55 13.75 -9.77
CA GLU A 117 17.39 12.66 -10.24
C GLU A 117 16.77 11.96 -11.45
N TYR A 118 15.46 11.74 -11.41
CA TYR A 118 14.75 11.11 -12.51
C TYR A 118 14.73 12.01 -13.77
N VAL A 119 14.42 13.30 -13.62
CA VAL A 119 14.41 14.27 -14.73
C VAL A 119 15.79 14.45 -15.33
N ARG A 120 16.84 14.41 -14.50
CA ARG A 120 18.24 14.46 -14.96
C ARG A 120 18.58 13.25 -15.82
N PHE A 121 18.14 12.05 -15.42
CA PHE A 121 18.34 10.83 -16.20
C PHE A 121 17.63 10.88 -17.56
N THR A 122 16.41 11.39 -17.63
CA THR A 122 15.64 11.48 -18.88
C THR A 122 16.03 12.66 -19.77
N GLY A 123 16.95 13.51 -19.34
CA GLY A 123 17.38 14.70 -20.09
C GLY A 123 16.33 15.81 -20.16
N GLY A 124 15.34 15.83 -19.26
CA GLY A 124 14.30 16.85 -19.21
C GLY A 124 12.93 16.33 -18.77
N ILE A 125 12.08 17.25 -18.28
CA ILE A 125 10.75 16.93 -17.73
C ILE A 125 9.84 16.36 -18.82
N PHE A 126 9.84 16.95 -20.02
CA PHE A 126 8.94 16.53 -21.11
C PHE A 126 9.24 15.11 -21.64
N ASN A 127 10.48 14.66 -21.49
CA ASN A 127 10.95 13.34 -21.93
C ASN A 127 10.67 12.23 -20.93
N THR A 128 10.15 12.57 -19.75
CA THR A 128 9.83 11.57 -18.72
C THR A 128 8.77 10.60 -19.22
N SER A 129 9.01 9.29 -19.00
CA SER A 129 8.06 8.22 -19.30
C SER A 129 8.20 7.05 -18.32
N TRP A 130 7.12 6.31 -18.08
CA TRP A 130 7.20 5.16 -17.17
C TRP A 130 8.23 4.11 -17.63
N GLY A 131 8.42 3.94 -18.94
CA GLY A 131 9.45 3.05 -19.48
C GLY A 131 10.86 3.51 -19.13
N GLU A 132 11.12 4.82 -19.21
CA GLU A 132 12.41 5.39 -18.81
C GLU A 132 12.64 5.32 -17.29
N LEU A 133 11.58 5.43 -16.48
CA LEU A 133 11.69 5.20 -15.04
C LEU A 133 12.17 3.79 -14.71
N ASN A 134 11.71 2.77 -15.45
CA ASN A 134 12.20 1.41 -15.22
C ASN A 134 13.67 1.26 -15.60
N LYS A 135 14.08 1.80 -16.76
CA LYS A 135 15.50 1.80 -17.17
C LYS A 135 16.38 2.52 -16.16
N TYR A 136 15.90 3.65 -15.62
CA TYR A 136 16.57 4.36 -14.54
C TYR A 136 16.77 3.46 -13.34
N VAL A 137 15.72 2.77 -12.87
CA VAL A 137 15.78 1.87 -11.71
C VAL A 137 16.70 0.67 -11.97
N GLU A 138 16.70 0.12 -13.18
CA GLU A 138 17.60 -0.98 -13.59
C GLU A 138 19.09 -0.58 -13.55
N ASN A 139 19.39 0.68 -13.84
CA ASN A 139 20.76 1.21 -13.81
C ASN A 139 21.25 1.57 -12.40
N LEU A 140 20.38 1.53 -11.38
CA LEU A 140 20.78 1.86 -10.02
C LEU A 140 21.44 0.67 -9.32
N SER A 141 22.44 0.96 -8.49
CA SER A 141 23.05 -0.02 -7.59
C SER A 141 22.03 -0.53 -6.55
N TYR A 142 22.34 -1.70 -5.96
CA TYR A 142 21.50 -2.34 -4.94
C TYR A 142 21.20 -1.42 -3.74
N PHE A 143 22.22 -0.71 -3.25
CA PHE A 143 22.05 0.35 -2.25
C PHE A 143 22.11 1.70 -2.94
N ASN A 144 20.95 2.33 -3.11
CA ASN A 144 20.84 3.62 -3.76
C ASN A 144 20.05 4.62 -2.90
N LEU A 145 20.35 5.91 -3.09
CA LEU A 145 19.68 7.00 -2.39
C LEU A 145 18.18 7.08 -2.73
N GLN A 146 17.77 6.56 -3.89
CA GLN A 146 16.37 6.54 -4.31
C GLN A 146 15.50 5.61 -3.45
N GLN A 147 15.99 4.41 -3.09
CA GLN A 147 15.31 3.49 -2.19
C GLN A 147 15.16 4.09 -0.79
N ILE A 148 16.18 4.81 -0.33
CA ILE A 148 16.11 5.55 0.93
C ILE A 148 15.05 6.65 0.82
N ALA A 149 15.06 7.42 -0.27
CA ALA A 149 14.06 8.46 -0.53
C ALA A 149 12.63 7.88 -0.57
N ASP A 150 12.42 6.69 -1.13
CA ASP A 150 11.13 5.98 -1.10
C ASP A 150 10.70 5.63 0.33
N ILE A 151 11.61 5.11 1.15
CA ILE A 151 11.31 4.82 2.57
C ILE A 151 10.89 6.11 3.29
N PHE A 152 11.62 7.21 3.12
CA PHE A 152 11.26 8.51 3.71
C PHE A 152 9.91 9.02 3.20
N PHE A 153 9.68 8.94 1.88
CA PHE A 153 8.44 9.38 1.23
C PHE A 153 7.21 8.70 1.82
N TYR A 154 7.22 7.35 1.90
CA TYR A 154 6.08 6.62 2.46
C TYR A 154 5.97 6.79 3.99
N SER A 155 7.08 6.84 4.72
CA SER A 155 7.07 6.97 6.19
C SER A 155 6.56 8.32 6.66
N LEU A 156 6.93 9.40 5.97
CA LEU A 156 6.55 10.77 6.32
C LEU A 156 5.18 11.19 5.76
N SER A 157 4.55 10.37 4.91
CA SER A 157 3.24 10.66 4.31
C SER A 157 2.12 10.98 5.33
N GLY A 158 2.18 10.42 6.54
CA GLY A 158 1.23 10.71 7.61
C GLY A 158 1.20 12.18 8.07
N LEU A 159 2.19 12.99 7.66
CA LEU A 159 2.20 14.42 7.90
C LEU A 159 1.01 15.14 7.24
N ILE A 160 0.43 14.61 6.16
CA ILE A 160 -0.78 15.16 5.54
C ILE A 160 -1.93 15.22 6.56
N VAL A 161 -2.18 14.09 7.23
CA VAL A 161 -3.22 13.98 8.25
C VAL A 161 -2.90 14.88 9.45
N ILE A 162 -1.64 14.90 9.90
CA ILE A 162 -1.21 15.75 11.02
C ILE A 162 -1.40 17.24 10.71
N ASN A 163 -1.00 17.70 9.51
CA ASN A 163 -1.14 19.09 9.10
C ASN A 163 -2.61 19.48 8.97
N HIS A 164 -3.46 18.59 8.44
CA HIS A 164 -4.89 18.81 8.35
C HIS A 164 -5.53 18.97 9.73
N ILE A 165 -5.24 18.08 10.67
CA ILE A 165 -5.80 18.15 12.03
C ILE A 165 -5.30 19.40 12.78
N ASN A 166 -4.04 19.77 12.57
CA ASN A 166 -3.44 21.00 13.13
C ASN A 166 -3.87 22.29 12.41
N ARG A 167 -4.80 22.21 11.45
CA ARG A 167 -5.30 23.35 10.65
C ARG A 167 -4.21 24.12 9.88
N LYS A 168 -3.05 23.51 9.61
CA LYS A 168 -1.98 24.09 8.79
C LYS A 168 -2.27 23.86 7.30
N TYR A 169 -3.35 24.43 6.80
CA TYR A 169 -3.89 24.13 5.46
C TYR A 169 -2.94 24.50 4.33
N ALA A 170 -2.20 25.62 4.43
CA ALA A 170 -1.22 26.02 3.42
C ALA A 170 -0.09 24.98 3.26
N LEU A 171 0.47 24.52 4.39
CA LEU A 171 1.51 23.49 4.37
C LEU A 171 0.96 22.15 3.88
N ASN A 172 -0.27 21.81 4.26
CA ASN A 172 -0.94 20.60 3.78
C ASN A 172 -1.15 20.63 2.26
N PHE A 173 -1.60 21.78 1.73
CA PHE A 173 -1.77 21.98 0.29
C PHE A 173 -0.44 21.84 -0.45
N LEU A 174 0.64 22.43 0.08
CA LEU A 174 1.97 22.32 -0.52
C LEU A 174 2.49 20.87 -0.55
N VAL A 175 2.31 20.11 0.54
CA VAL A 175 2.68 18.68 0.56
C VAL A 175 1.83 17.87 -0.42
N LEU A 176 0.51 18.10 -0.48
CA LEU A 176 -0.36 17.42 -1.45
C LEU A 176 0.04 17.74 -2.89
N PHE A 177 0.32 19.01 -3.18
CA PHE A 177 0.75 19.47 -4.50
C PHE A 177 2.07 18.84 -4.93
N THR A 178 3.07 18.80 -4.05
CA THR A 178 4.37 18.17 -4.34
C THR A 178 4.25 16.66 -4.58
N ILE A 179 3.40 15.96 -3.83
CA ILE A 179 3.13 14.53 -4.09
C ILE A 179 2.42 14.35 -5.44
N LEU A 180 1.43 15.19 -5.78
CA LEU A 180 0.76 15.14 -7.08
C LEU A 180 1.73 15.40 -8.24
N LEU A 181 2.64 16.37 -8.11
CA LEU A 181 3.69 16.61 -9.09
C LEU A 181 4.56 15.36 -9.28
N ASN A 182 4.98 14.73 -8.19
CA ASN A 182 5.75 13.49 -8.27
C ASN A 182 4.98 12.40 -9.02
N VAL A 183 3.70 12.18 -8.70
CA VAL A 183 2.85 11.18 -9.39
C VAL A 183 2.70 11.46 -10.89
N ILE A 184 2.54 12.73 -11.28
CA ILE A 184 2.40 13.12 -12.69
C ILE A 184 3.71 12.88 -13.46
N ILE A 185 4.85 13.21 -12.85
CA ILE A 185 6.17 13.08 -13.49
C ILE A 185 6.59 11.61 -13.58
N THR A 186 6.49 10.84 -12.49
CA THR A 186 6.89 9.42 -12.47
C THR A 186 5.88 8.53 -13.19
N ARG A 187 4.62 8.97 -13.30
CA ARG A 187 3.47 8.17 -13.75
C ARG A 187 3.28 6.88 -12.95
N ASN A 188 3.83 6.83 -11.73
CA ASN A 188 3.72 5.67 -10.88
C ASN A 188 2.45 5.75 -10.03
N ARG A 189 1.47 4.93 -10.37
CA ARG A 189 0.18 4.85 -9.68
C ARG A 189 0.27 4.45 -8.20
N ILE A 190 1.37 3.88 -7.74
CA ILE A 190 1.53 3.53 -6.31
C ILE A 190 1.83 4.80 -5.49
N GLU A 191 2.46 5.81 -6.09
CA GLU A 191 2.88 7.03 -5.38
C GLU A 191 1.72 7.97 -5.05
N ILE A 192 0.51 7.73 -5.57
CA ILE A 192 -0.71 8.46 -5.19
C ILE A 192 -1.32 7.94 -3.88
N LEU A 193 -0.96 6.73 -3.44
CA LEU A 193 -1.52 6.10 -2.24
C LEU A 193 -1.38 6.95 -0.97
N PRO A 194 -0.27 7.68 -0.70
CA PRO A 194 -0.17 8.66 0.37
C PRO A 194 -1.36 9.62 0.45
N ILE A 195 -1.83 10.14 -0.69
CA ILE A 195 -2.95 11.07 -0.77
C ILE A 195 -4.25 10.35 -0.44
N PHE A 196 -4.54 9.24 -1.14
CA PHE A 196 -5.79 8.50 -0.95
C PHE A 196 -5.91 7.94 0.47
N CYS A 197 -4.87 7.31 1.00
CA CYS A 197 -4.88 6.76 2.36
C CYS A 197 -5.06 7.86 3.41
N SER A 198 -4.43 9.04 3.22
CA SER A 198 -4.59 10.17 4.14
C SER A 198 -6.00 10.74 4.11
N LEU A 199 -6.58 10.97 2.93
CA LEU A 199 -7.94 11.49 2.77
C LEU A 199 -8.99 10.53 3.33
N ILE A 200 -8.87 9.24 3.01
CA ILE A 200 -9.74 8.20 3.57
C ILE A 200 -9.57 8.17 5.10
N SER A 201 -8.35 8.20 5.62
CA SER A 201 -8.13 8.17 7.07
C SER A 201 -8.75 9.37 7.78
N ILE A 202 -8.63 10.58 7.23
CA ILE A 202 -9.32 11.78 7.77
C ILE A 202 -10.83 11.56 7.81
N TYR A 203 -11.40 10.98 6.75
CA TYR A 203 -12.82 10.66 6.69
C TYR A 203 -13.22 9.62 7.75
N LEU A 204 -12.48 8.52 7.89
CA LEU A 204 -12.73 7.46 8.86
C LEU A 204 -12.60 7.97 10.32
N ILE A 205 -11.64 8.87 10.58
CA ILE A 205 -11.48 9.50 11.91
C ILE A 205 -12.69 10.39 12.25
N LYS A 206 -13.26 11.09 11.26
CA LYS A 206 -14.42 11.98 11.47
C LYS A 206 -15.72 11.20 11.64
N HIS A 207 -15.86 10.07 10.96
CA HIS A 207 -17.08 9.27 10.90
C HIS A 207 -16.85 7.87 11.48
N HIS A 208 -17.04 7.74 12.80
CA HIS A 208 -16.84 6.48 13.52
C HIS A 208 -18.01 5.48 13.41
N ASN A 209 -19.23 5.99 13.22
CA ASN A 209 -20.42 5.15 13.13
C ASN A 209 -20.78 4.93 11.65
N ILE A 210 -20.99 3.67 11.28
CA ILE A 210 -21.48 3.31 9.94
C ILE A 210 -22.96 3.70 9.88
N THR A 211 -23.23 4.87 9.32
CA THR A 211 -24.57 5.31 8.92
C THR A 211 -24.78 5.04 7.43
N LEU A 212 -26.04 5.02 6.98
CA LEU A 212 -26.34 4.89 5.55
C LEU A 212 -25.66 5.99 4.71
N LYS A 213 -25.64 7.22 5.23
CA LYS A 213 -24.97 8.36 4.59
C LYS A 213 -23.46 8.13 4.44
N THR A 214 -22.80 7.62 5.47
CA THR A 214 -21.36 7.33 5.40
C THR A 214 -21.08 6.20 4.41
N PHE A 215 -21.92 5.18 4.38
CA PHE A 215 -21.80 4.07 3.42
C PHE A 215 -21.90 4.56 1.97
N ILE A 216 -22.93 5.33 1.64
CA ILE A 216 -23.12 5.91 0.30
C ILE A 216 -21.93 6.81 -0.08
N SER A 217 -21.49 7.67 0.84
CA SER A 217 -20.35 8.55 0.61
C SER A 217 -19.05 7.77 0.37
N THR A 218 -18.78 6.71 1.13
CA THR A 218 -17.59 5.86 0.90
C THR A 218 -17.66 5.12 -0.43
N PHE A 219 -18.86 4.70 -0.86
CA PHE A 219 -19.06 4.05 -2.15
C PHE A 219 -18.72 4.99 -3.32
N PHE A 220 -19.19 6.23 -3.29
CA PHE A 220 -18.81 7.22 -4.31
C PHE A 220 -17.31 7.54 -4.29
N ILE A 221 -16.71 7.69 -3.11
CA ILE A 221 -15.25 7.89 -2.98
C ILE A 221 -14.48 6.73 -3.63
N MET A 222 -14.92 5.48 -3.40
CA MET A 222 -14.31 4.30 -4.00
C MET A 222 -14.39 4.32 -5.53
N ILE A 223 -15.55 4.65 -6.10
CA ILE A 223 -15.71 4.80 -7.57
C ILE A 223 -14.76 5.87 -8.11
N CYS A 224 -14.69 7.03 -7.47
CA CYS A 224 -13.79 8.10 -7.86
C CYS A 224 -12.30 7.66 -7.83
N ILE A 225 -11.89 6.93 -6.79
CA ILE A 225 -10.52 6.42 -6.67
C ILE A 225 -10.21 5.43 -7.80
N ILE A 226 -11.12 4.48 -8.08
CA ILE A 226 -10.93 3.53 -9.18
C ILE A 226 -10.79 4.28 -10.50
N TYR A 227 -11.67 5.24 -10.77
CA TYR A 227 -11.60 6.07 -11.97
C TYR A 227 -10.26 6.80 -12.09
N LEU A 228 -9.77 7.42 -11.01
CA LEU A 228 -8.48 8.12 -11.01
C LEU A 228 -7.29 7.18 -11.24
N ILE A 229 -7.28 5.98 -10.63
CA ILE A 229 -6.22 4.99 -10.83
C ILE A 229 -6.17 4.53 -12.28
N TYR A 230 -7.34 4.27 -12.89
CA TYR A 230 -7.42 3.90 -14.30
C TYR A 230 -7.07 5.07 -15.22
N GLY A 231 -7.43 6.30 -14.87
CA GLY A 231 -7.00 7.50 -15.58
C GLY A 231 -5.48 7.68 -15.57
N LEU A 232 -4.83 7.50 -14.41
CA LEU A 232 -3.36 7.50 -14.32
C LEU A 232 -2.73 6.40 -15.18
N ARG A 233 -3.40 5.26 -15.32
CA ARG A 233 -2.91 4.19 -16.18
C ARG A 233 -3.04 4.54 -17.66
N VAL A 234 -4.17 5.09 -18.10
CA VAL A 234 -4.32 5.58 -19.47
C VAL A 234 -3.26 6.64 -19.75
N PHE A 235 -3.06 7.58 -18.82
CA PHE A 235 -2.00 8.60 -18.90
C PHE A 235 -0.59 7.99 -19.06
N ARG A 236 -0.29 6.87 -18.39
CA ARG A 236 0.95 6.13 -18.60
C ARG A 236 1.09 5.53 -20.00
N HIS A 237 0.00 5.11 -20.64
CA HIS A 237 0.02 4.54 -21.98
C HIS A 237 0.19 5.59 -23.10
N TYR A 238 0.03 6.89 -22.80
CA TYR A 238 0.31 7.97 -23.75
C TYR A 238 1.81 8.19 -24.01
N GLY A 239 2.72 7.50 -23.31
CA GLY A 239 4.15 7.62 -23.55
C GLY A 239 4.75 8.77 -22.75
N THR A 240 5.29 9.78 -23.41
CA THR A 240 5.97 10.97 -22.84
C THR A 240 5.01 12.11 -22.49
N LEU A 241 5.49 13.15 -21.77
CA LEU A 241 4.63 14.30 -21.45
C LEU A 241 4.31 15.13 -22.70
N SER A 242 5.27 15.27 -23.61
CA SER A 242 5.06 15.92 -24.89
C SER A 242 3.96 15.25 -25.71
N GLU A 243 4.03 13.93 -25.89
CA GLU A 243 3.01 13.16 -26.63
C GLU A 243 1.62 13.27 -26.01
N PHE A 244 1.54 13.28 -24.67
CA PHE A 244 0.26 13.50 -24.00
C PHE A 244 -0.31 14.88 -24.35
N PHE A 245 0.47 15.96 -24.23
CA PHE A 245 -0.03 17.31 -24.50
C PHE A 245 -0.41 17.53 -25.98
N THR A 246 0.28 16.88 -26.92
CA THR A 246 -0.02 17.02 -28.36
C THR A 246 -1.22 16.18 -28.79
N ASN A 247 -1.38 14.97 -28.22
CA ASN A 247 -2.34 13.98 -28.71
C ASN A 247 -3.52 13.76 -27.75
N PHE A 248 -3.67 14.58 -26.70
CA PHE A 248 -4.75 14.42 -25.74
C PHE A 248 -6.12 14.68 -26.36
N ASN A 249 -6.98 13.66 -26.30
CA ASN A 249 -8.39 13.77 -26.64
C ASN A 249 -9.24 13.23 -25.49
N LEU A 250 -10.09 14.07 -24.91
CA LEU A 250 -10.92 13.74 -23.75
C LEU A 250 -11.88 12.57 -24.03
N LYS A 251 -12.42 12.46 -25.25
CA LYS A 251 -13.34 11.38 -25.61
C LYS A 251 -12.61 10.03 -25.66
N GLU A 252 -11.43 10.00 -26.29
CA GLU A 252 -10.59 8.81 -26.40
C GLU A 252 -10.00 8.40 -25.03
N PHE A 253 -9.62 9.38 -24.21
CA PHE A 253 -9.14 9.13 -22.86
C PHE A 253 -10.21 8.42 -22.01
N ASN A 254 -11.44 8.93 -22.03
CA ASN A 254 -12.55 8.34 -21.29
C ASN A 254 -12.96 6.97 -21.85
N SER A 255 -12.96 6.78 -23.17
CA SER A 255 -13.27 5.47 -23.77
C SER A 255 -12.22 4.43 -23.35
N LYS A 256 -10.92 4.76 -23.38
CA LYS A 256 -9.86 3.86 -22.91
C LYS A 256 -10.00 3.50 -21.42
N ILE A 257 -10.43 4.43 -20.56
CA ILE A 257 -10.72 4.11 -19.16
C ILE A 257 -11.82 3.06 -19.06
N ILE A 258 -12.93 3.27 -19.78
CA ILE A 258 -14.06 2.34 -19.77
C ILE A 258 -13.63 0.98 -20.33
N ASP A 259 -12.89 0.95 -21.44
CA ASP A 259 -12.37 -0.28 -22.03
C ASP A 259 -11.50 -1.06 -21.05
N TYR A 260 -10.60 -0.40 -20.32
CA TYR A 260 -9.79 -1.05 -19.30
C TYR A 260 -10.61 -1.58 -18.12
N LEU A 261 -11.68 -0.89 -17.72
CA LEU A 261 -12.59 -1.38 -16.67
C LEU A 261 -13.37 -2.61 -17.14
N VAL A 262 -13.92 -2.58 -18.36
CA VAL A 262 -14.74 -3.66 -18.91
C VAL A 262 -13.92 -4.90 -19.23
N THR A 263 -12.76 -4.72 -19.88
CA THR A 263 -11.86 -5.84 -20.22
C THR A 263 -11.17 -6.43 -18.99
N GLY A 264 -11.29 -5.79 -17.82
CA GLY A 264 -10.57 -6.17 -16.62
C GLY A 264 -9.06 -6.02 -16.78
N ASN A 265 -8.58 -5.30 -17.80
CA ASN A 265 -7.17 -5.02 -17.93
C ASN A 265 -6.73 -4.17 -16.75
N GLY A 266 -5.77 -4.63 -15.95
CA GLY A 266 -5.16 -3.86 -14.86
C GLY A 266 -5.37 -4.40 -13.47
N GLU A 267 -5.57 -3.48 -12.53
CA GLU A 267 -5.70 -3.78 -11.11
C GLU A 267 -6.89 -4.72 -10.82
N LEU A 268 -8.02 -4.51 -11.50
CA LEU A 268 -9.18 -5.39 -11.35
C LEU A 268 -8.96 -6.78 -11.99
N GLY A 269 -7.97 -6.91 -12.88
CA GLY A 269 -7.63 -8.16 -13.58
C GLY A 269 -6.69 -9.09 -12.84
N LEU A 270 -6.05 -8.65 -11.76
CA LEU A 270 -5.01 -9.40 -11.06
C LEU A 270 -5.49 -10.76 -10.51
N ARG A 271 -6.79 -10.93 -10.30
CA ARG A 271 -7.39 -12.23 -9.94
C ARG A 271 -7.19 -13.31 -11.01
N ASN A 272 -7.03 -12.90 -12.28
CA ASN A 272 -6.84 -13.84 -13.38
C ASN A 272 -5.51 -14.57 -13.30
N ASP A 273 -4.46 -13.94 -12.76
CA ASP A 273 -3.17 -14.58 -12.52
C ASP A 273 -3.30 -15.64 -11.42
N PHE A 274 -4.11 -15.38 -10.39
CA PHE A 274 -4.41 -16.39 -9.37
C PHE A 274 -5.16 -17.59 -9.98
N TYR A 275 -6.15 -17.37 -10.85
CA TYR A 275 -6.81 -18.46 -11.58
C TYR A 275 -5.84 -19.22 -12.49
N TYR A 276 -4.91 -18.51 -13.13
CA TYR A 276 -3.86 -19.12 -13.95
C TYR A 276 -3.04 -20.12 -13.13
N PHE A 277 -2.61 -19.71 -11.93
CA PHE A 277 -1.83 -20.56 -11.03
C PHE A 277 -2.58 -21.81 -10.59
N ILE A 278 -3.87 -21.67 -10.25
CA ILE A 278 -4.73 -22.81 -9.94
C ILE A 278 -4.89 -23.75 -11.15
N SER A 279 -5.16 -23.20 -12.33
CA SER A 279 -5.39 -23.98 -13.55
C SER A 279 -4.20 -24.87 -13.93
N ARG A 280 -2.99 -24.44 -13.56
CA ARG A 280 -1.73 -25.17 -13.77
C ARG A 280 -1.23 -25.88 -12.52
N LYS A 281 -2.01 -25.91 -11.44
CA LYS A 281 -1.69 -26.55 -10.15
C LYS A 281 -0.33 -26.10 -9.58
N ASN A 282 0.01 -24.81 -9.73
CA ASN A 282 1.31 -24.25 -9.36
C ASN A 282 2.53 -24.96 -9.98
N ASN A 283 2.37 -25.64 -11.11
CA ASN A 283 3.49 -26.34 -11.75
C ASN A 283 4.35 -25.36 -12.57
N PHE A 284 5.06 -24.49 -11.86
CA PHE A 284 6.01 -23.53 -12.42
C PHE A 284 7.31 -23.57 -11.65
N ILE A 285 8.38 -23.09 -12.30
CA ILE A 285 9.68 -22.95 -11.67
C ILE A 285 9.56 -21.94 -10.52
N ASP A 286 10.13 -22.30 -9.37
CA ASP A 286 10.18 -21.52 -8.11
C ASP A 286 8.87 -21.36 -7.32
N PHE A 287 7.76 -21.96 -7.77
CA PHE A 287 6.52 -21.99 -7.00
C PHE A 287 6.58 -23.01 -5.86
N ASN A 288 5.71 -22.86 -4.86
CA ASN A 288 5.64 -23.73 -3.66
C ASN A 288 6.90 -23.73 -2.76
N LYS A 289 7.79 -22.74 -2.91
CA LYS A 289 9.05 -22.63 -2.14
C LYS A 289 9.02 -21.56 -1.05
N GLY A 290 7.90 -20.85 -0.86
CA GLY A 290 7.79 -19.79 0.14
C GLY A 290 8.73 -18.59 -0.04
N HIS A 291 9.20 -18.33 -1.27
CA HIS A 291 10.20 -17.29 -1.56
C HIS A 291 9.82 -15.89 -1.06
N THR A 292 8.56 -15.48 -1.19
CA THR A 292 8.09 -14.17 -0.67
C THR A 292 8.37 -14.07 0.83
N TYR A 293 8.03 -15.11 1.59
CA TYR A 293 8.11 -15.13 3.05
C TYR A 293 9.56 -15.31 3.54
N LEU A 294 10.37 -16.10 2.84
CA LEU A 294 11.82 -16.18 3.11
C LEU A 294 12.49 -14.82 2.91
N ARG A 295 12.15 -14.09 1.83
CA ARG A 295 12.67 -12.72 1.64
C ARG A 295 12.22 -11.76 2.73
N MET A 296 10.97 -11.87 3.21
CA MET A 296 10.50 -11.09 4.36
C MET A 296 11.32 -11.38 5.62
N LEU A 297 11.65 -12.64 5.90
CA LEU A 297 12.49 -13.00 7.04
C LEU A 297 13.89 -12.35 6.94
N PHE A 298 14.48 -12.36 5.74
CA PHE A 298 15.78 -11.76 5.45
C PHE A 298 15.71 -10.31 4.94
N VAL A 299 14.67 -9.55 5.32
CA VAL A 299 14.49 -8.18 4.80
C VAL A 299 15.67 -7.27 5.12
N PHE A 300 16.26 -7.41 6.31
CA PHE A 300 17.40 -6.60 6.76
C PHE A 300 18.77 -7.12 6.29
N VAL A 301 18.81 -8.30 5.67
CA VAL A 301 20.04 -8.89 5.16
C VAL A 301 20.12 -8.59 3.66
N PRO A 302 21.16 -7.87 3.20
CA PRO A 302 21.39 -7.68 1.77
C PRO A 302 21.57 -9.02 1.06
N THR A 303 21.06 -9.15 -0.17
CA THR A 303 21.12 -10.42 -0.91
C THR A 303 22.55 -10.95 -1.06
N SER A 304 23.53 -10.05 -1.28
CA SER A 304 24.96 -10.41 -1.35
C SER A 304 25.51 -11.06 -0.07
N TYR A 305 25.00 -10.66 1.09
CA TYR A 305 25.41 -11.20 2.40
C TYR A 305 24.50 -12.32 2.90
N SER A 306 23.53 -12.75 2.08
CA SER A 306 22.61 -13.83 2.45
C SER A 306 23.17 -15.22 2.17
N PHE A 307 24.35 -15.34 1.56
CA PHE A 307 24.97 -16.61 1.18
C PHE A 307 24.02 -17.55 0.40
N GLY A 308 23.14 -16.97 -0.44
CA GLY A 308 22.13 -17.70 -1.21
C GLY A 308 20.84 -18.05 -0.45
N LEU A 309 20.73 -17.72 0.84
CA LEU A 309 19.52 -18.00 1.65
C LEU A 309 18.35 -17.06 1.30
N LYS A 310 18.62 -15.85 0.81
CA LYS A 310 17.59 -14.92 0.35
C LYS A 310 17.33 -15.19 -1.13
N PRO A 311 16.19 -15.81 -1.50
CA PRO A 311 15.92 -16.14 -2.90
C PRO A 311 15.65 -14.86 -3.70
N ASP A 312 15.67 -14.95 -5.03
CA ASP A 312 15.32 -13.86 -5.94
C ASP A 312 13.87 -13.38 -5.78
N ASP A 313 13.55 -12.20 -6.34
CA ASP A 313 12.22 -11.61 -6.21
C ASP A 313 11.16 -12.51 -6.85
N PHE A 314 10.29 -13.07 -6.01
CA PHE A 314 9.26 -14.01 -6.44
C PHE A 314 8.24 -13.37 -7.39
N SER A 315 8.05 -12.06 -7.36
CA SER A 315 7.18 -11.37 -8.31
C SER A 315 7.69 -11.46 -9.75
N ILE A 316 9.01 -11.58 -9.94
CA ILE A 316 9.64 -11.80 -11.24
C ILE A 316 9.46 -13.26 -11.68
N SER A 317 9.59 -14.23 -10.76
CA SER A 317 9.30 -15.64 -11.06
C SER A 317 7.83 -15.83 -11.48
N MET A 318 6.89 -15.18 -10.79
CA MET A 318 5.48 -15.13 -11.20
C MET A 318 5.28 -14.42 -12.56
N GLY A 319 6.04 -13.35 -12.82
CA GLY A 319 6.06 -12.66 -14.12
C GLY A 319 6.46 -13.58 -15.27
N LYS A 320 7.57 -14.31 -15.10
CA LYS A 320 8.06 -15.30 -16.07
C LYS A 320 7.02 -16.41 -16.32
N ALA A 321 6.35 -16.88 -15.27
CA ALA A 321 5.33 -17.93 -15.39
C ALA A 321 4.14 -17.51 -16.26
N VAL A 322 3.75 -16.23 -16.24
CA VAL A 322 2.66 -15.67 -17.06
C VAL A 322 3.16 -15.18 -18.43
N GLY A 323 4.44 -15.36 -18.75
CA GLY A 323 5.03 -15.02 -20.04
C GLY A 323 5.42 -13.55 -20.19
N MET A 324 5.67 -12.83 -19.09
CA MET A 324 6.23 -11.48 -19.18
C MET A 324 7.70 -11.51 -19.64
N GLY A 325 8.12 -10.46 -20.35
CA GLY A 325 9.51 -10.27 -20.75
C GLY A 325 10.47 -10.11 -19.57
N LEU A 326 11.77 -10.00 -19.87
CA LEU A 326 12.82 -9.77 -18.87
C LEU A 326 12.48 -8.56 -17.97
N GLY A 327 12.62 -8.73 -16.66
CA GLY A 327 12.27 -7.70 -15.66
C GLY A 327 10.78 -7.54 -15.37
N GLY A 328 9.89 -8.23 -16.09
CA GLY A 328 8.45 -8.22 -15.84
C GLY A 328 8.08 -8.84 -14.49
N SER A 329 7.21 -8.17 -13.73
CA SER A 329 6.70 -8.65 -12.44
C SER A 329 5.18 -8.74 -12.43
N THR A 330 4.66 -9.80 -11.80
CA THR A 330 3.23 -10.05 -11.65
C THR A 330 2.82 -10.02 -10.18
N HIS A 331 1.62 -9.50 -9.90
CA HIS A 331 1.09 -9.33 -8.55
C HIS A 331 -0.34 -9.89 -8.48
N PRO A 332 -0.55 -11.17 -8.16
CA PRO A 332 -1.83 -11.88 -8.31
C PRO A 332 -2.81 -11.64 -7.15
N THR A 333 -2.84 -10.42 -6.56
CA THR A 333 -3.44 -10.14 -5.23
C THR A 333 -2.78 -10.90 -4.07
N LEU A 334 -3.13 -10.58 -2.82
CA LEU A 334 -2.62 -11.31 -1.65
C LEU A 334 -2.94 -12.81 -1.72
N PHE A 335 -4.16 -13.18 -2.12
CA PHE A 335 -4.57 -14.58 -2.19
C PHE A 335 -3.75 -15.37 -3.20
N GLY A 336 -3.50 -14.77 -4.38
CA GLY A 336 -2.67 -15.40 -5.40
C GLY A 336 -1.21 -15.51 -4.98
N ASP A 337 -0.65 -14.55 -4.25
CA ASP A 337 0.73 -14.65 -3.73
C ASP A 337 0.83 -15.76 -2.68
N CYS A 338 -0.15 -15.87 -1.78
CA CYS A 338 -0.22 -16.96 -0.80
C CYS A 338 -0.33 -18.33 -1.47
N TYR A 339 -1.19 -18.45 -2.51
CA TYR A 339 -1.32 -19.67 -3.28
C TYR A 339 -0.03 -19.97 -4.05
N ALA A 340 0.55 -19.01 -4.77
CA ALA A 340 1.79 -19.24 -5.54
C ALA A 340 2.96 -19.72 -4.66
N ASN A 341 3.03 -19.25 -3.41
CA ASN A 341 4.09 -19.64 -2.47
C ASN A 341 3.93 -21.04 -1.86
N PHE A 342 2.71 -21.57 -1.68
CA PHE A 342 2.48 -22.84 -0.95
C PHE A 342 1.32 -23.71 -1.48
N GLY A 343 0.75 -23.38 -2.63
CA GLY A 343 -0.45 -24.02 -3.18
C GLY A 343 -1.63 -23.92 -2.23
N ILE A 344 -2.38 -25.02 -2.12
CA ILE A 344 -3.53 -25.12 -1.20
C ILE A 344 -3.13 -24.91 0.26
N TYR A 345 -1.91 -25.27 0.67
CA TYR A 345 -1.42 -25.04 2.03
C TYR A 345 -1.22 -23.55 2.33
N GLY A 346 -1.22 -22.69 1.31
CA GLY A 346 -1.24 -21.24 1.46
C GLY A 346 -2.44 -20.71 2.26
N ILE A 347 -3.50 -21.50 2.45
CA ILE A 347 -4.61 -21.19 3.36
C ILE A 347 -4.10 -20.91 4.79
N LEU A 348 -3.07 -21.62 5.25
CA LEU A 348 -2.48 -21.45 6.58
C LEU A 348 -1.78 -20.10 6.76
N LEU A 349 -1.43 -19.41 5.68
CA LEU A 349 -0.91 -18.04 5.76
C LEU A 349 -1.94 -17.05 6.31
N GLY A 350 -3.23 -17.41 6.38
CA GLY A 350 -4.21 -16.66 7.16
C GLY A 350 -3.78 -16.42 8.61
N ILE A 351 -3.06 -17.39 9.22
CA ILE A 351 -2.46 -17.25 10.55
C ILE A 351 -1.38 -16.16 10.54
N PHE A 352 -0.45 -16.25 9.59
CA PHE A 352 0.64 -15.31 9.43
C PHE A 352 0.10 -13.88 9.26
N TRP A 353 -0.87 -13.68 8.38
CA TRP A 353 -1.45 -12.36 8.13
C TRP A 353 -2.24 -11.82 9.34
N ALA A 354 -2.92 -12.68 10.10
CA ALA A 354 -3.55 -12.28 11.36
C ALA A 354 -2.52 -11.84 12.42
N MET A 355 -1.39 -12.55 12.53
CA MET A 355 -0.27 -12.16 13.38
C MET A 355 0.36 -10.84 12.91
N TYR A 356 0.61 -10.71 11.61
CA TYR A 356 1.20 -9.53 10.98
C TYR A 356 0.39 -8.26 11.28
N VAL A 357 -0.92 -8.30 11.01
CA VAL A 357 -1.82 -7.18 11.31
C VAL A 357 -1.80 -6.87 12.81
N THR A 358 -1.84 -7.89 13.67
CA THR A 358 -1.82 -7.68 15.12
C THR A 358 -0.51 -7.08 15.61
N PHE A 359 0.62 -7.48 15.04
CA PHE A 359 1.95 -6.95 15.36
C PHE A 359 2.01 -5.45 15.06
N PHE A 360 1.64 -5.02 13.85
CA PHE A 360 1.68 -3.59 13.49
C PHE A 360 0.67 -2.75 14.26
N ASN A 361 -0.50 -3.31 14.59
CA ASN A 361 -1.43 -2.65 15.52
C ASN A 361 -0.78 -2.39 16.89
N ARG A 362 -0.05 -3.37 17.45
CA ARG A 362 0.67 -3.19 18.72
C ARG A 362 1.80 -2.17 18.59
N VAL A 363 2.55 -2.17 17.49
CA VAL A 363 3.60 -1.18 17.21
C VAL A 363 3.03 0.24 17.25
N ILE A 364 1.88 0.46 16.60
CA ILE A 364 1.16 1.75 16.59
C ILE A 364 0.72 2.12 18.01
N LEU A 365 0.05 1.20 18.73
CA LEU A 365 -0.48 1.48 20.06
C LEU A 365 0.61 1.83 21.09
N ASN A 366 1.78 1.21 20.96
CA ASN A 366 2.92 1.44 21.85
C ASN A 366 3.65 2.78 21.61
N ARG A 367 3.24 3.59 20.63
CA ARG A 367 3.85 4.91 20.41
C ARG A 367 3.38 5.92 21.46
N SER A 368 4.30 6.76 21.92
CA SER A 368 4.04 7.67 23.04
C SER A 368 3.13 8.85 22.66
N LYS A 369 3.28 9.39 21.46
CA LYS A 369 2.54 10.58 20.98
C LYS A 369 1.57 10.22 19.87
N SER A 370 0.40 10.86 19.83
CA SER A 370 -0.61 10.63 18.80
C SER A 370 -0.10 10.90 17.38
N SER A 371 0.77 11.90 17.19
CA SER A 371 1.41 12.17 15.89
C SER A 371 2.17 10.96 15.33
N TRP A 372 3.03 10.32 16.14
CA TRP A 372 3.75 9.12 15.72
C TRP A 372 2.80 7.95 15.46
N LYS A 373 1.71 7.82 16.25
CA LYS A 373 0.65 6.84 15.97
C LYS A 373 0.06 7.05 14.57
N ILE A 374 -0.24 8.29 14.19
CA ILE A 374 -0.78 8.63 12.86
C ILE A 374 0.23 8.31 11.75
N MET A 375 1.51 8.66 11.93
CA MET A 375 2.53 8.35 10.91
C MET A 375 2.65 6.85 10.67
N HIS A 376 2.72 6.04 11.73
CA HIS A 376 2.71 4.59 11.59
C HIS A 376 1.39 4.05 11.02
N TYR A 377 0.24 4.64 11.40
CA TYR A 377 -1.06 4.24 10.86
C TYR A 377 -1.11 4.44 9.34
N ILE A 378 -0.70 5.61 8.84
CA ILE A 378 -0.71 5.92 7.40
C ILE A 378 0.32 5.09 6.64
N LEU A 379 1.52 4.90 7.17
CA LEU A 379 2.52 4.00 6.58
C LEU A 379 1.95 2.59 6.38
N ASN A 380 1.31 2.03 7.43
CA ASN A 380 0.70 0.72 7.36
C ASN A 380 -0.52 0.69 6.43
N ALA A 381 -1.35 1.73 6.42
CA ALA A 381 -2.48 1.83 5.49
C ALA A 381 -2.02 1.75 4.02
N ILE A 382 -0.98 2.50 3.66
CA ILE A 382 -0.39 2.47 2.31
C ILE A 382 0.13 1.08 1.98
N VAL A 383 0.94 0.51 2.88
CA VAL A 383 1.54 -0.82 2.64
C VAL A 383 0.48 -1.91 2.57
N PHE A 384 -0.59 -1.83 3.35
CA PHE A 384 -1.70 -2.77 3.26
C PHE A 384 -2.43 -2.74 1.92
N VAL A 385 -2.57 -1.57 1.28
CA VAL A 385 -3.08 -1.49 -0.10
C VAL A 385 -2.14 -2.20 -1.08
N ILE A 386 -0.83 -1.97 -0.95
CA ILE A 386 0.17 -2.60 -1.84
C ILE A 386 0.24 -4.12 -1.65
N ILE A 387 0.11 -4.60 -0.40
CA ILE A 387 0.02 -6.03 -0.06
C ILE A 387 -1.26 -6.64 -0.64
N GLY A 388 -2.41 -5.96 -0.50
CA GLY A 388 -3.69 -6.43 -1.05
C GLY A 388 -3.63 -6.64 -2.57
N ARG A 389 -2.89 -5.77 -3.27
CA ARG A 389 -2.57 -5.87 -4.70
C ARG A 389 -1.65 -7.05 -5.04
N GLY A 390 -0.92 -7.63 -4.09
CA GLY A 390 -0.03 -8.78 -4.30
C GLY A 390 1.45 -8.42 -4.47
N SER A 391 1.85 -7.16 -4.24
CA SER A 391 3.27 -6.75 -4.21
C SER A 391 3.82 -6.86 -2.79
N VAL A 392 3.79 -8.09 -2.24
CA VAL A 392 3.93 -8.36 -0.81
C VAL A 392 5.31 -7.98 -0.26
N TYR A 393 6.39 -8.50 -0.86
CA TYR A 393 7.75 -8.25 -0.36
C TYR A 393 8.13 -6.76 -0.43
N ASN A 394 7.84 -6.09 -1.55
CA ASN A 394 8.19 -4.67 -1.74
C ASN A 394 7.44 -3.78 -0.73
N ALA A 395 6.18 -4.08 -0.48
CA ALA A 395 5.41 -3.39 0.55
C ALA A 395 5.96 -3.66 1.96
N PHE A 396 6.33 -4.91 2.25
CA PHE A 396 6.92 -5.28 3.53
C PHE A 396 8.26 -4.58 3.76
N PHE A 397 9.11 -4.49 2.75
CA PHE A 397 10.37 -3.75 2.80
C PHE A 397 10.13 -2.30 3.23
N ILE A 398 9.16 -1.62 2.60
CA ILE A 398 8.80 -0.23 2.95
C ILE A 398 8.33 -0.13 4.41
N THR A 399 7.45 -1.03 4.88
CA THR A 399 6.97 -0.98 6.27
C THR A 399 8.07 -1.33 7.27
N ALA A 400 8.94 -2.31 6.98
CA ALA A 400 9.99 -2.74 7.89
C ALA A 400 11.00 -1.60 8.14
N TYR A 401 11.55 -1.03 7.08
CA TYR A 401 12.50 0.09 7.19
C TYR A 401 11.80 1.38 7.62
N GLY A 402 10.59 1.65 7.12
CA GLY A 402 9.83 2.84 7.48
C GLY A 402 9.44 2.86 8.96
N THR A 403 9.08 1.71 9.53
CA THR A 403 8.79 1.59 10.97
C THR A 403 10.04 1.86 11.80
N LEU A 404 11.19 1.29 11.44
CA LEU A 404 12.46 1.57 12.12
C LEU A 404 12.84 3.06 12.04
N LEU A 405 12.68 3.66 10.86
CA LEU A 405 12.95 5.08 10.64
C LEU A 405 12.06 5.97 11.51
N LEU A 406 10.75 5.69 11.58
CA LEU A 406 9.84 6.45 12.43
C LEU A 406 10.18 6.31 13.92
N ILE A 407 10.54 5.10 14.38
CA ILE A 407 10.99 4.88 15.76
C ILE A 407 12.27 5.67 16.03
N PHE A 408 13.23 5.64 15.12
CA PHE A 408 14.47 6.40 15.23
C PHE A 408 14.22 7.90 15.32
N LEU A 409 13.36 8.45 14.45
CA LEU A 409 12.97 9.87 14.49
C LEU A 409 12.21 10.23 15.76
N GLU A 410 11.34 9.34 16.27
CA GLU A 410 10.67 9.52 17.56
C GLU A 410 11.69 9.64 18.71
N LEU A 411 12.65 8.72 18.78
CA LEU A 411 13.70 8.71 19.81
C LEU A 411 14.59 9.96 19.74
N LEU A 412 14.97 10.40 18.54
CA LEU A 412 15.71 11.64 18.34
C LEU A 412 14.90 12.84 18.85
N SER A 413 13.61 12.91 18.51
CA SER A 413 12.74 14.02 18.94
C SER A 413 12.63 14.15 20.46
N ILE A 414 12.73 13.04 21.20
CA ILE A 414 12.71 13.02 22.66
C ILE A 414 14.05 13.52 23.23
N LYS A 415 15.18 13.00 22.72
CA LYS A 415 16.52 13.40 23.18
C LYS A 415 16.81 14.89 22.97
N PHE A 416 16.44 15.44 21.81
CA PHE A 416 16.62 16.87 21.53
C PHE A 416 15.82 17.75 22.49
N LYS A 417 14.59 17.35 22.85
CA LYS A 417 13.77 18.10 23.82
C LYS A 417 14.37 18.10 25.22
N ILE A 418 14.94 16.97 25.67
CA ILE A 418 15.64 16.87 26.96
C ILE A 418 16.86 17.81 27.00
N LYS A 419 17.64 17.86 25.91
CA LYS A 419 18.83 18.72 25.83
C LYS A 419 18.47 20.21 25.90
N ILE A 420 17.45 20.65 25.15
CA ILE A 420 16.97 22.05 25.18
C ILE A 420 16.44 22.44 26.57
N ASN A 421 15.64 21.58 27.22
CA ASN A 421 15.14 21.86 28.56
C ASN A 421 16.26 21.93 29.61
N LYS A 422 17.31 21.11 29.47
CA LYS A 422 18.49 21.17 30.34
C LYS A 422 19.27 22.47 30.14
N PHE A 423 19.44 22.93 28.90
CA PHE A 423 20.05 24.23 28.58
C PHE A 423 19.24 25.42 29.11
N ASN A 424 17.91 25.39 29.00
CA ASN A 424 17.06 26.45 29.55
C ASN A 424 17.04 26.46 31.09
N LYS A 425 17.18 25.30 31.74
CA LYS A 425 17.34 25.24 33.19
C LYS A 425 18.70 25.79 33.64
N LEU A 426 19.76 25.54 32.87
CA LEU A 426 21.09 26.09 33.13
C LEU A 426 21.13 27.62 32.92
N SER A 427 20.45 28.16 31.90
CA SER A 427 20.40 29.62 31.69
C SER A 427 19.58 30.38 32.74
N ILE A 428 18.67 29.71 33.45
CA ILE A 428 17.96 30.28 34.61
C ILE A 428 18.86 30.30 35.85
N ILE A 429 19.77 29.34 36.00
CA ILE A 429 20.71 29.27 37.14
C ILE A 429 21.81 30.35 37.03
N TYR A 430 22.16 30.81 35.83
CA TYR A 430 23.11 31.93 35.63
C TYR A 430 22.44 33.32 35.63
N LYS A 431 21.17 33.43 36.03
CA LYS A 431 20.41 34.69 36.15
C LYS A 431 20.02 35.05 37.59
N VAL A 432 20.53 34.32 38.57
CA VAL A 432 20.48 34.65 40.00
C VAL A 432 21.91 34.92 40.44
#